data_AF-A0A087UM33-F1
#
_entry.id   AF-A0A087UM33-F1
#
_cell.length_a   1.000
_cell.length_b   1.000
_cell.length_c   1.000
_cell.angle_alpha   90.00
_cell.angle_beta   90.00
_cell.angle_gamma   90.00
#
_symmetry.space_group_name_H-M   'P 1'
#
loop_
_entity.id
_entity.type
_entity.pdbx_description
1 polymer ?
#
loop_
_entity_poly.entity_id
_entity_poly.type
_entity_poly.pdbx_seq_one_letter_code
_entity_poly.pdbx_strand_id
1 'polypeptide(L)'
;MVRCYSRYKVNDMKIYYGVEGSALTCIHVHQGWVFTGNRRGNISVFHFDPSDRVPCQFRGCYLVFGRIEDFKSHVHDVHLAKSVLKGKCSWSTCNFDFPHEWSEEEKKKHINKHMSRNIFK
;
A
#
# COMPACT_ATOMS: atom_id res chain seq x y z
N MET A 1 -3.03 9.37 6.84
CA MET A 1 -2.27 10.15 7.83
C MET A 1 -1.41 11.17 7.10
N VAL A 2 -1.71 12.47 7.25
CA VAL A 2 -0.77 13.55 6.88
C VAL A 2 0.27 13.61 8.00
N ARG A 3 1.56 13.42 7.71
CA ARG A 3 2.64 13.60 8.69
C ARG A 3 3.41 14.88 8.37
N CYS A 4 3.19 15.90 9.19
CA CYS A 4 3.95 17.15 9.20
C CYS A 4 5.20 17.00 10.11
N TYR A 5 6.29 17.66 9.74
CA TYR A 5 7.65 17.39 10.25
C TYR A 5 8.00 18.15 11.53
N SER A 6 8.84 17.55 12.37
CA SER A 6 9.77 18.29 13.25
C SER A 6 10.98 18.74 12.43
N ARG A 7 11.39 19.99 12.63
CA ARG A 7 12.37 20.75 11.84
C ARG A 7 13.83 20.21 11.91
N TYR A 8 14.10 19.09 12.59
CA TYR A 8 15.47 18.72 13.01
C TYR A 8 15.91 17.25 12.81
N LYS A 9 15.11 16.32 12.26
CA LYS A 9 15.60 14.94 11.98
C LYS A 9 15.04 14.37 10.67
N VAL A 10 15.88 14.31 9.64
CA VAL A 10 15.52 14.00 8.24
C VAL A 10 15.78 12.54 7.83
N ASN A 11 16.49 11.74 8.64
CA ASN A 11 17.16 10.55 8.12
C ASN A 11 16.35 9.24 8.01
N ASP A 12 15.04 9.21 8.24
CA ASP A 12 14.32 7.92 8.17
C ASP A 12 12.84 7.99 7.82
N MET A 13 12.45 8.88 6.88
CA MET A 13 11.05 8.97 6.48
C MET A 13 10.87 8.92 4.97
N LYS A 14 10.51 7.73 4.47
CA LYS A 14 10.05 7.52 3.09
C LYS A 14 8.53 7.67 3.06
N ILE A 15 8.05 8.82 2.63
CA ILE A 15 6.61 9.05 2.39
C ILE A 15 6.30 8.51 1.00
N TYR A 16 5.53 7.43 0.95
CA TYR A 16 5.15 6.69 -0.27
C TYR A 16 3.71 6.98 -0.74
N TYR A 17 3.12 8.08 -0.30
CA TYR A 17 1.72 8.40 -0.62
C TYR A 17 1.66 9.19 -1.92
N GLY A 18 0.92 8.74 -2.92
CA GLY A 18 0.63 9.56 -4.10
C GLY A 18 1.30 9.10 -5.38
N VAL A 19 2.63 9.22 -5.45
CA VAL A 19 3.38 9.13 -6.73
C VAL A 19 4.29 7.91 -6.75
N GLU A 20 3.75 6.75 -7.17
CA GLU A 20 4.51 5.53 -7.54
C GLU A 20 5.59 5.13 -6.52
N GLY A 21 5.29 5.22 -5.22
CA GLY A 21 6.28 4.87 -4.19
C GLY A 21 7.55 5.75 -4.20
N SER A 22 7.45 6.99 -4.69
CA SER A 22 8.54 7.97 -4.69
C SER A 22 8.33 9.02 -3.61
N ALA A 23 9.43 9.59 -3.10
CA ALA A 23 9.38 10.68 -2.15
C ALA A 23 8.69 11.92 -2.76
N LEU A 24 7.71 12.46 -2.03
CA LEU A 24 7.00 13.66 -2.41
C LEU A 24 7.89 14.91 -2.30
N THR A 25 7.73 15.83 -3.24
CA THR A 25 8.28 17.19 -3.19
C THR A 25 7.21 18.21 -2.83
N CYS A 26 5.97 18.01 -3.28
CA CYS A 26 4.87 18.91 -3.00
C CYS A 26 3.56 18.14 -2.79
N ILE A 27 2.68 18.75 -2.00
CA ILE A 27 1.30 18.33 -1.80
C ILE A 27 0.41 19.58 -1.75
N HIS A 28 -0.70 19.56 -2.47
CA HIS A 28 -1.73 20.60 -2.41
C HIS A 28 -3.10 19.94 -2.25
N VAL A 29 -3.98 20.54 -1.44
CA VAL A 29 -5.31 20.00 -1.19
C VAL A 29 -6.34 21.09 -1.43
N HIS A 30 -7.34 20.81 -2.26
CA HIS A 30 -8.41 21.74 -2.58
C HIS A 30 -9.73 20.99 -2.76
N GLN A 31 -10.74 21.28 -1.94
CA GLN A 31 -12.09 20.68 -2.03
C GLN A 31 -12.07 19.14 -2.15
N GLY A 32 -11.32 18.46 -1.28
CA GLY A 32 -11.19 17.00 -1.30
C GLY A 32 -10.23 16.45 -2.36
N TRP A 33 -9.80 17.25 -3.33
CA TRP A 33 -8.76 16.87 -4.27
C TRP A 33 -7.38 17.00 -3.63
N VAL A 34 -6.54 15.99 -3.85
CA VAL A 34 -5.16 15.94 -3.43
C VAL A 34 -4.28 15.88 -4.66
N PHE A 35 -3.38 16.85 -4.76
CA PHE A 35 -2.37 16.95 -5.80
C PHE A 35 -1.03 16.64 -5.16
N THR A 36 -0.26 15.73 -5.73
CA THR A 36 1.06 15.33 -5.25
C THR A 36 2.06 15.39 -6.38
N GLY A 37 3.29 15.81 -6.07
CA GLY A 37 4.41 15.83 -7.02
C GLY A 37 5.66 15.20 -6.43
N ASN A 38 6.55 14.69 -7.29
CA ASN A 38 7.85 14.14 -6.92
C ASN A 38 9.02 14.86 -7.63
N ARG A 39 10.26 14.48 -7.29
CA ARG A 39 11.49 15.04 -7.93
C ARG A 39 11.67 14.69 -9.40
N ARG A 40 10.93 13.70 -9.91
CA ARG A 40 10.96 13.30 -11.32
C ARG A 40 9.98 14.10 -12.17
N GLY A 41 9.24 15.04 -11.57
CA GLY A 41 8.21 15.82 -12.26
C GLY A 41 6.90 15.07 -12.46
N ASN A 42 6.72 13.89 -11.86
CA ASN A 42 5.44 13.19 -11.92
C ASN A 42 4.44 13.84 -10.96
N ILE A 43 3.22 14.04 -11.45
CA ILE A 43 2.10 14.59 -10.70
C ILE A 43 1.01 13.52 -10.59
N SER A 44 0.49 13.29 -9.38
CA SER A 44 -0.69 12.46 -9.14
C SER A 44 -1.79 13.30 -8.51
N VAL A 45 -2.98 13.22 -9.10
CA VAL A 45 -4.18 13.94 -8.67
C VAL A 45 -5.27 12.92 -8.37
N PHE A 46 -5.89 13.01 -7.20
CA PHE A 46 -6.95 12.10 -6.79
C PHE A 46 -7.90 12.79 -5.83
N HIS A 47 -9.17 12.37 -5.84
CA HIS A 47 -10.12 12.79 -4.83
C HIS A 47 -9.96 11.90 -3.59
N PHE A 48 -9.88 12.50 -2.41
CA PHE A 48 -9.78 11.81 -1.14
C PHE A 48 -11.12 11.89 -0.40
N ASP A 49 -11.79 10.75 -0.27
CA ASP A 49 -12.94 10.58 0.60
C ASP A 49 -12.51 9.83 1.88
N PRO A 50 -12.60 10.43 3.08
CA PRO A 50 -12.31 9.76 4.34
C PRO A 50 -13.16 8.51 4.62
N SER A 51 -14.28 8.35 3.92
CA SER A 51 -15.19 7.20 3.99
C SER A 51 -14.69 6.04 3.13
N ASP A 52 -13.95 6.34 2.05
CA ASP A 52 -13.35 5.35 1.17
C ASP A 52 -12.02 4.86 1.77
N ARG A 53 -12.14 3.81 2.59
CA ARG A 53 -11.04 3.23 3.35
C ARG A 53 -10.73 1.85 2.84
N VAL A 54 -9.46 1.62 2.52
CA VAL A 54 -8.91 0.34 2.10
C VAL A 54 -8.00 -0.20 3.23
N PRO A 55 -8.55 -0.92 4.22
CA PRO A 55 -7.76 -1.52 5.28
C PRO A 55 -6.90 -2.67 4.77
N CYS A 56 -5.64 -2.73 5.20
CA CYS A 56 -4.80 -3.88 4.94
C CYS A 56 -5.38 -5.12 5.62
N GLN A 57 -5.45 -6.21 4.87
CA GLN A 57 -6.04 -7.46 5.34
C GLN A 57 -4.99 -8.48 5.75
N PHE A 58 -3.69 -8.17 5.68
CA PHE A 58 -2.68 -9.06 6.24
C PHE A 58 -2.79 -9.12 7.77
N ARG A 59 -2.78 -10.32 8.34
CA ARG A 59 -2.81 -10.54 9.78
C ARG A 59 -1.64 -9.82 10.46
N GLY A 60 -1.95 -9.04 11.49
CA GLY A 60 -0.97 -8.22 12.21
C GLY A 60 -0.63 -6.88 11.54
N CYS A 61 -1.20 -6.56 10.37
CA CYS A 61 -1.11 -5.24 9.76
C CYS A 61 -2.35 -4.41 10.11
N TYR A 62 -2.15 -3.19 10.61
CA TYR A 62 -3.21 -2.28 11.03
C TYR A 62 -3.28 -1.01 10.16
N LEU A 63 -2.55 -0.99 9.03
CA LEU A 63 -2.54 0.17 8.15
C LEU A 63 -3.83 0.23 7.32
N VAL A 64 -4.36 1.44 7.19
CA VAL A 64 -5.54 1.76 6.38
C VAL A 64 -5.16 2.82 5.37
N PHE A 65 -5.55 2.60 4.12
CA PHE A 65 -5.22 3.44 2.98
C PHE A 65 -6.45 4.16 2.47
N GLY A 66 -6.30 5.38 1.98
CA GLY A 66 -7.36 6.11 1.28
C GLY A 66 -7.26 5.97 -0.25
N ARG A 67 -6.35 5.12 -0.73
CA ARG A 67 -6.10 4.85 -2.14
C ARG A 67 -5.73 3.41 -2.33
N ILE A 68 -6.28 2.79 -3.37
CA ILE A 68 -5.98 1.40 -3.69
C ILE A 68 -4.56 1.21 -4.21
N GLU A 69 -3.98 2.19 -4.90
CA GLU A 69 -2.60 2.09 -5.41
C GLU A 69 -1.60 2.05 -4.26
N ASP A 70 -1.79 2.90 -3.26
CA ASP A 70 -0.93 2.95 -2.08
C ASP A 70 -1.07 1.66 -1.24
N PHE A 71 -2.28 1.12 -1.13
CA PHE A 71 -2.52 -0.19 -0.53
C PHE A 71 -1.78 -1.31 -1.29
N LYS A 72 -1.88 -1.35 -2.62
CA LYS A 72 -1.22 -2.36 -3.46
C LYS A 72 0.30 -2.27 -3.35
N SER A 73 0.87 -1.07 -3.43
CA SER A 73 2.31 -0.85 -3.25
C SER A 73 2.75 -1.29 -1.85
N HIS A 74 2.01 -0.92 -0.80
CA HIS A 74 2.30 -1.38 0.55
C HIS A 74 2.33 -2.91 0.67
N VAL A 75 1.33 -3.60 0.14
CA VAL A 75 1.29 -5.07 0.17
C VAL A 75 2.50 -5.66 -0.55
N HIS A 76 2.83 -5.12 -1.72
CA HIS A 76 3.98 -5.58 -2.48
C HIS A 76 5.30 -5.38 -1.74
N ASP A 77 5.55 -4.17 -1.23
CA ASP A 77 6.87 -3.77 -0.71
C ASP A 77 7.08 -4.17 0.75
N VAL A 78 6.01 -4.34 1.52
CA VAL A 78 6.10 -4.71 2.95
C VAL A 78 5.81 -6.18 3.16
N HIS A 79 4.78 -6.72 2.52
CA HIS A 79 4.37 -8.11 2.74
C HIS A 79 5.03 -9.05 1.75
N LEU A 80 4.96 -8.79 0.43
CA LEU A 80 5.53 -9.68 -0.58
C LEU A 80 7.05 -9.61 -0.70
N ALA A 81 7.67 -8.46 -0.41
CA ALA A 81 9.13 -8.32 -0.46
C ALA A 81 9.84 -8.95 0.75
N LYS A 82 9.15 -9.02 1.91
CA LYS A 82 9.71 -9.56 3.16
C LYS A 82 9.28 -11.00 3.45
N SER A 83 8.26 -11.51 2.76
CA SER A 83 7.70 -12.82 3.09
C SER A 83 8.53 -13.96 2.50
N VAL A 84 9.01 -14.84 3.37
CA VAL A 84 9.14 -16.25 3.06
C VAL A 84 7.75 -16.83 3.30
N LEU A 85 6.92 -16.94 2.25
CA LEU A 85 5.53 -17.41 2.36
C LEU A 85 5.53 -18.91 2.70
N LYS A 86 5.76 -19.24 3.97
CA LYS A 86 5.82 -20.61 4.48
C LYS A 86 4.51 -20.99 5.12
N GLY A 87 3.99 -22.16 4.75
CA GLY A 87 2.77 -22.72 5.31
C GLY A 87 1.53 -22.05 4.75
N LYS A 88 1.06 -20.97 5.38
CA LYS A 88 -0.31 -20.46 5.17
C LYS A 88 -0.36 -19.03 4.66
N CYS A 89 -1.39 -18.74 3.85
CA CYS A 89 -1.71 -17.37 3.48
C CYS A 89 -2.04 -16.54 4.74
N SER A 90 -1.35 -15.42 4.92
CA SER A 90 -1.56 -14.53 6.06
C SER A 90 -2.66 -13.49 5.83
N TRP A 91 -3.43 -13.59 4.75
CA TRP A 91 -4.59 -12.72 4.52
C TRP A 91 -5.73 -13.07 5.47
N SER A 92 -6.40 -12.08 6.05
CA SER A 92 -7.36 -12.20 7.17
C SER A 92 -8.48 -13.19 6.87
N THR A 93 -9.08 -13.05 5.69
CA THR A 93 -10.22 -13.85 5.19
C THR A 93 -9.79 -15.06 4.36
N CYS A 94 -8.48 -15.32 4.23
CA CYS A 94 -7.98 -16.47 3.49
C CYS A 94 -7.58 -17.58 4.46
N ASN A 95 -8.10 -18.78 4.21
CA ASN A 95 -7.71 -19.99 4.95
C ASN A 95 -6.84 -20.94 4.10
N PHE A 96 -6.25 -20.44 3.02
CA PHE A 96 -5.48 -21.26 2.07
C PHE A 96 -4.09 -21.59 2.61
N ASP A 97 -3.78 -22.88 2.66
CA ASP A 97 -2.44 -23.40 2.94
C ASP A 97 -1.70 -23.60 1.61
N PHE A 98 -0.51 -23.02 1.51
CA PHE A 98 0.33 -23.11 0.31
C PHE A 98 0.90 -24.53 0.18
N PRO A 99 0.70 -25.19 -0.97
CA PRO A 99 1.39 -26.44 -1.29
C PRO A 99 2.90 -26.27 -1.18
N HIS A 100 3.58 -27.35 -0.80
CA HIS A 100 5.04 -27.31 -0.64
C HIS A 100 5.76 -27.08 -1.98
N GLU A 101 5.19 -27.58 -3.08
CA GLU A 101 5.75 -27.38 -4.43
C GLU A 101 5.58 -25.96 -4.98
N TRP A 102 4.77 -25.08 -4.37
CA TRP A 102 4.57 -23.75 -4.91
C TRP A 102 5.83 -22.89 -4.77
N SER A 103 6.23 -22.32 -5.90
CA SER A 103 7.23 -21.27 -5.98
C SER A 103 6.76 -19.99 -5.28
N GLU A 104 7.70 -19.13 -4.90
CA GLU A 104 7.36 -17.82 -4.34
C GLU A 104 6.51 -16.97 -5.32
N GLU A 105 6.71 -17.15 -6.63
CA GLU A 105 5.94 -16.46 -7.67
C GLU A 105 4.47 -16.90 -7.67
N GLU A 106 4.19 -18.19 -7.50
CA GLU A 106 2.82 -18.72 -7.39
C GLU A 106 2.12 -18.23 -6.12
N LYS A 107 2.85 -18.18 -5.00
CA LYS A 107 2.33 -17.64 -3.74
C LYS A 107 2.05 -16.13 -3.85
N LYS A 108 2.92 -15.36 -4.50
CA LYS A 108 2.68 -13.94 -4.82
C LYS A 108 1.47 -13.77 -5.73
N LYS A 109 1.34 -14.58 -6.79
CA LYS A 109 0.15 -14.57 -7.67
C LYS A 109 -1.14 -14.84 -6.89
N HIS A 110 -1.12 -15.77 -5.93
CA HIS A 110 -2.27 -16.00 -5.05
C HIS A 110 -2.63 -14.76 -4.24
N ILE A 111 -1.65 -14.09 -3.62
CA ILE A 111 -1.89 -12.87 -2.83
C ILE A 111 -2.39 -11.72 -3.71
N ASN A 112 -1.86 -11.58 -4.93
CA ASN A 112 -2.31 -10.59 -5.89
C ASN A 112 -3.80 -10.74 -6.22
N LYS A 113 -4.34 -11.97 -6.24
CA LYS A 113 -5.78 -12.19 -6.43
C LYS A 113 -6.63 -11.60 -5.30
N HIS A 114 -6.12 -11.53 -4.07
CA HIS A 114 -6.83 -10.87 -2.97
C HIS A 114 -6.91 -9.35 -3.19
N MET A 115 -5.82 -8.75 -3.68
CA MET A 115 -5.81 -7.31 -3.99
C MET A 115 -6.76 -6.94 -5.12
N SER A 116 -6.98 -7.83 -6.10
CA SER A 116 -7.94 -7.61 -7.19
C SER A 116 -9.40 -7.83 -6.79
N ARG A 117 -9.68 -8.66 -5.77
CA ARG A 117 -11.06 -8.97 -5.33
C ARG A 117 -11.67 -7.91 -4.41
N ASN A 118 -10.85 -7.12 -3.72
CA ASN A 118 -11.32 -6.04 -2.84
C ASN A 118 -11.71 -4.76 -3.62
N ILE A 119 -11.82 -4.81 -4.95
CA ILE A 119 -12.17 -3.67 -5.81
C ILE A 119 -13.69 -3.48 -5.97
N PHE A 120 -14.51 -4.46 -5.55
CA PHE A 120 -15.96 -4.48 -5.80
C PHE A 120 -16.83 -4.58 -4.53
N LYS A 121 -16.40 -4.02 -3.40
CA LYS A 121 -17.23 -3.96 -2.19
C LYS A 121 -17.39 -2.54 -1.69
#